data_AF-A0AAU7NXR6-F1
#
_entry.id   AF-A0AAU7NXR6-F1
#
_cell.length_a   1.000
_cell.length_b   1.000
_cell.length_c   1.000
_cell.angle_alpha   90.00
_cell.angle_beta   90.00
_cell.angle_gamma   90.00
#
_symmetry.space_group_name_H-M   'P 1'
#
loop_
_entity.id
_entity.type
_entity.pdbx_description
1 polymer ?
#
loop_
_entity_poly.entity_id
_entity_poly.type
_entity_poly.pdbx_seq_one_letter_code
_entity_poly.pdbx_strand_id
1 'polypeptide(L)'
;MRDAGYSLASIADKTGISIATLARHFKRHGVSKGSLTDESVELARQQLLSDAGFIDSLKAQIAASIVDDLAHVRQLRTASAILLEEMLNDKNLPPHYKTRGVAALSTSLRLTQEAARKALRVDELEPEPSELPELIVSELTAAEIEEMRKEQQSDSVYDLPAPEEIEIVEES
;
A
#
# COMPACT_ATOMS: atom_id res chain seq x y z
N MET A 1 -0.52 15.84 -15.49
CA MET A 1 -0.09 14.44 -15.22
C MET A 1 0.99 14.34 -14.14
N ARG A 2 2.16 14.96 -14.31
CA ARG A 2 3.25 14.92 -13.31
C ARG A 2 2.83 15.53 -11.96
N ASP A 3 2.15 16.68 -12.01
CA ASP A 3 1.59 17.34 -10.82
C ASP A 3 0.42 16.56 -10.20
N ALA A 4 -0.25 15.71 -10.98
CA ALA A 4 -1.31 14.80 -10.51
C ALA A 4 -0.75 13.48 -9.93
N GLY A 5 0.55 13.46 -9.58
CA GLY A 5 1.18 12.32 -8.92
C GLY A 5 1.71 11.20 -9.83
N TYR A 6 1.56 11.30 -11.16
CA TYR A 6 2.05 10.26 -12.07
C TYR A 6 3.58 10.16 -12.05
N SER A 7 4.10 8.93 -12.08
CA SER A 7 5.53 8.68 -12.24
C SER A 7 6.00 9.07 -13.65
N LEU A 8 7.30 9.34 -13.84
CA LEU A 8 7.83 9.65 -15.17
C LEU A 8 7.64 8.48 -16.15
N ALA A 9 7.72 7.24 -15.65
CA ALA A 9 7.48 6.04 -16.43
C ALA A 9 6.02 5.98 -16.92
N SER A 10 5.06 6.20 -16.01
CA SER A 10 3.64 6.20 -16.37
C SER A 10 3.27 7.29 -17.38
N ILE A 11 3.93 8.46 -17.32
CA ILE A 11 3.73 9.52 -18.31
C ILE A 11 4.39 9.16 -19.64
N ALA A 12 5.57 8.53 -19.60
CA ALA A 12 6.26 8.05 -20.80
C ALA A 12 5.41 7.03 -21.55
N ASP A 13 4.85 6.05 -20.85
CA ASP A 13 3.97 5.03 -21.44
C ASP A 13 2.70 5.63 -22.04
N LYS A 14 2.07 6.60 -21.36
CA LYS A 14 0.85 7.27 -21.85
C LYS A 14 1.08 8.21 -23.03
N THR A 15 2.24 8.86 -23.10
CA THR A 15 2.52 9.93 -24.09
C THR A 15 3.44 9.50 -25.22
N GLY A 16 4.09 8.33 -25.10
CA GLY A 16 5.13 7.86 -26.02
C GLY A 16 6.43 8.69 -25.95
N ILE A 17 6.55 9.62 -25.01
CA ILE A 17 7.72 10.49 -24.85
C ILE A 17 8.72 9.83 -23.91
N SER A 18 10.00 9.81 -24.30
CA SER A 18 11.04 9.20 -23.46
C SER A 18 11.17 9.87 -22.09
N ILE A 19 11.46 9.06 -21.06
CA ILE A 19 11.64 9.50 -19.67
C ILE A 19 12.65 10.66 -19.56
N ALA A 20 13.76 10.59 -20.31
CA ALA A 20 14.79 11.63 -20.32
C ALA A 20 14.28 12.96 -20.88
N THR A 21 13.38 12.92 -21.87
CA THR A 21 12.74 14.11 -22.45
C THR A 21 11.75 14.71 -21.48
N LEU A 22 10.92 13.89 -20.85
CA LEU A 22 10.00 14.31 -19.80
C LEU A 22 10.75 14.92 -18.60
N ALA A 23 11.84 14.31 -18.15
CA ALA A 23 12.65 14.82 -17.04
C ALA A 23 13.24 16.21 -17.33
N ARG A 24 13.79 16.42 -18.54
CA ARG A 24 14.27 17.75 -18.98
C ARG A 24 13.14 18.76 -19.08
N HIS A 25 12.01 18.36 -19.65
CA HIS A 25 10.84 19.21 -19.84
C HIS A 25 10.29 19.69 -18.49
N PHE A 26 10.04 18.78 -17.54
CA PHE A 26 9.55 19.14 -16.21
C PHE A 26 10.55 19.96 -15.40
N LYS A 27 11.86 19.66 -15.52
CA LYS A 27 12.90 20.49 -14.89
C LYS A 27 12.94 21.91 -15.44
N ARG A 28 12.74 22.09 -16.75
CA ARG A 28 12.69 23.42 -17.40
C ARG A 28 11.47 24.23 -16.97
N HIS A 29 10.35 23.58 -16.70
CA HIS A 29 9.09 24.23 -16.34
C HIS A 29 8.79 24.24 -14.83
N GLY A 30 9.73 23.81 -13.97
CA GLY A 30 9.56 23.83 -12.52
C GLY A 30 8.47 22.88 -11.99
N VAL A 31 8.09 21.88 -12.78
CA VAL A 31 6.99 20.95 -12.50
C VAL A 31 7.50 19.86 -11.55
N SER A 32 6.96 19.81 -10.33
CA SER A 32 7.33 18.82 -9.30
C SER A 32 6.21 17.79 -9.12
N LYS A 33 6.56 16.57 -8.69
CA LYS A 33 5.55 15.52 -8.52
C LYS A 33 4.60 15.94 -7.39
N GLY A 34 3.29 16.02 -7.67
CA GLY A 34 2.27 16.27 -6.64
C GLY A 34 2.08 17.74 -6.26
N SER A 35 2.40 18.71 -7.14
CA SER A 35 2.26 20.14 -6.81
C SER A 35 0.84 20.71 -6.99
N LEU A 36 -0.13 19.92 -7.44
CA LEU A 36 -1.53 20.35 -7.59
C LEU A 36 -2.37 19.92 -6.37
N THR A 37 -3.36 20.74 -6.03
CA THR A 37 -4.31 20.58 -4.91
C THR A 37 -4.94 19.19 -4.88
N ASP A 38 -5.25 18.71 -3.66
CA ASP A 38 -5.79 17.38 -3.35
C ASP A 38 -6.97 16.96 -4.25
N GLU A 39 -7.79 17.92 -4.66
CA GLU A 39 -8.95 17.74 -5.54
C GLU A 39 -8.58 17.23 -6.95
N SER A 40 -7.48 17.72 -7.52
CA SER A 40 -6.96 17.28 -8.83
C SER A 40 -6.27 15.92 -8.76
N VAL A 41 -5.65 15.60 -7.62
CA VAL A 41 -5.09 14.26 -7.34
C VAL A 41 -6.21 13.26 -7.17
N GLU A 42 -7.29 13.64 -6.47
CA GLU A 42 -8.45 12.78 -6.25
C GLU A 42 -9.26 12.56 -7.52
N LEU A 43 -9.44 13.57 -8.36
CA LEU A 43 -10.04 13.42 -9.69
C LEU A 43 -9.24 12.45 -10.57
N ALA A 44 -7.90 12.56 -10.54
CA ALA A 44 -7.03 11.67 -11.31
C ALA A 44 -7.05 10.22 -10.76
N ARG A 45 -7.18 10.06 -9.45
CA ARG A 45 -7.36 8.76 -8.79
C ARG A 45 -8.72 8.16 -9.15
N GLN A 46 -9.79 8.94 -9.09
CA GLN A 46 -11.14 8.52 -9.48
C GLN A 46 -11.22 8.14 -10.96
N GLN A 47 -10.61 8.92 -11.87
CA GLN A 47 -10.54 8.57 -13.30
C GLN A 47 -9.82 7.25 -13.56
N LEU A 48 -8.85 6.90 -12.71
CA LEU A 48 -8.08 5.67 -12.83
C LEU A 48 -8.83 4.47 -12.21
N LEU A 49 -9.62 4.71 -11.18
CA LEU A 49 -10.48 3.71 -10.53
C LEU A 49 -11.81 3.46 -11.28
N SER A 50 -12.31 4.44 -12.04
CA SER A 50 -13.57 4.36 -12.79
C SER A 50 -13.43 3.66 -14.15
N ASP A 51 -12.20 3.42 -14.60
CA ASP A 51 -11.94 2.60 -15.78
C ASP A 51 -12.16 1.11 -15.43
N ALA A 52 -13.34 0.61 -15.79
CA ALA A 52 -13.78 -0.75 -15.45
C ALA A 52 -12.83 -1.85 -15.96
N GLY A 53 -12.08 -1.60 -17.05
CA GLY A 53 -11.07 -2.53 -17.55
C GLY A 53 -9.71 -2.39 -16.85
N PHE A 54 -9.44 -1.24 -16.22
CA PHE A 54 -8.17 -0.96 -15.59
C PHE A 54 -7.92 -1.86 -14.38
N ILE A 55 -8.90 -2.00 -13.48
CA ILE A 55 -8.75 -2.82 -12.26
C ILE A 55 -8.51 -4.29 -12.61
N ASP A 56 -9.22 -4.84 -13.59
CA ASP A 56 -9.02 -6.24 -13.98
C ASP A 56 -7.70 -6.45 -14.73
N SER A 57 -7.27 -5.49 -15.56
CA SER A 57 -5.95 -5.51 -16.17
C SER A 57 -4.82 -5.40 -15.14
N LEU A 58 -5.02 -4.61 -14.08
CA LEU A 58 -4.07 -4.43 -12.98
C LEU A 58 -3.98 -5.70 -12.14
N LYS A 59 -5.12 -6.32 -11.79
CA LYS A 59 -5.15 -7.62 -11.12
C LYS A 59 -4.40 -8.69 -11.92
N ALA A 60 -4.62 -8.74 -13.24
CA ALA A 60 -3.91 -9.67 -14.12
C ALA A 60 -2.40 -9.41 -14.14
N GLN A 61 -1.97 -8.14 -14.20
CA GLN A 61 -0.55 -7.78 -14.15
C GLN A 61 0.09 -8.11 -12.79
N ILE A 62 -0.60 -7.82 -11.69
CA ILE A 62 -0.13 -8.16 -10.34
C ILE A 62 -0.01 -9.68 -10.20
N ALA A 63 -1.03 -10.43 -10.63
CA ALA A 63 -1.00 -11.89 -10.59
C ALA A 63 0.15 -12.47 -11.43
N ALA A 64 0.37 -11.94 -12.64
CA ALA A 64 1.49 -12.32 -13.49
C ALA A 64 2.84 -12.03 -12.83
N SER A 65 2.99 -10.84 -12.23
CA SER A 65 4.21 -10.46 -11.49
C SER A 65 4.47 -11.39 -10.31
N ILE A 66 3.44 -11.72 -9.52
CA ILE A 66 3.57 -12.64 -8.38
C ILE A 66 3.99 -14.04 -8.83
N VAL A 67 3.39 -14.53 -9.93
CA VAL A 67 3.74 -15.85 -10.49
C VAL A 67 5.19 -15.87 -10.98
N ASP A 68 5.64 -14.79 -11.62
CA ASP A 68 7.01 -14.63 -12.10
C ASP A 68 8.02 -14.57 -10.93
N ASP A 69 7.74 -13.76 -9.91
CA ASP A 69 8.56 -13.68 -8.69
C ASP A 69 8.69 -15.05 -8.01
N LEU A 70 7.59 -15.81 -7.92
CA LEU A 70 7.61 -17.18 -7.40
C LEU A 70 8.45 -18.13 -8.26
N ALA A 71 8.38 -17.99 -9.58
CA ALA A 71 9.19 -18.78 -10.51
C ALA A 71 10.69 -18.48 -10.33
N HIS A 72 11.06 -17.21 -10.25
CA HIS A 72 12.44 -16.78 -10.01
C HIS A 72 12.97 -17.25 -8.65
N VAL A 73 12.18 -17.16 -7.59
CA VAL A 73 12.58 -17.67 -6.27
C VAL A 73 12.80 -19.19 -6.30
N ARG A 74 11.96 -19.96 -7.00
CA ARG A 74 12.18 -21.40 -7.19
C ARG A 74 13.49 -21.68 -7.94
N GLN A 75 13.73 -20.98 -9.05
CA GLN A 75 14.95 -21.14 -9.83
C GLN A 75 16.21 -20.79 -9.01
N LEU A 76 16.18 -19.70 -8.26
CA LEU A 76 17.28 -19.31 -7.36
C LEU A 76 17.55 -20.37 -6.30
N ARG A 77 16.51 -20.99 -5.73
CA ARG A 77 16.66 -22.07 -4.75
C ARG A 77 17.29 -23.33 -5.36
N THR A 78 16.85 -23.72 -6.55
CA THR A 78 17.44 -24.86 -7.28
C THR A 78 18.91 -24.59 -7.62
N ALA A 79 19.22 -23.42 -8.18
CA ALA A 79 20.60 -23.04 -8.50
C ALA A 79 21.48 -22.98 -7.25
N SER A 80 20.96 -22.43 -6.14
CA SER A 80 21.68 -22.39 -4.86
C SER A 80 21.99 -23.78 -4.32
N ALA A 81 21.07 -24.74 -4.46
CA ALA A 81 21.28 -26.12 -4.02
C ALA A 81 22.38 -26.81 -4.86
N ILE A 82 22.34 -26.66 -6.19
CA ILE A 82 23.35 -27.21 -7.10
C ILE A 82 24.73 -26.60 -6.80
N LEU A 83 24.82 -25.27 -6.69
CA LEU A 83 26.07 -24.58 -6.38
C LEU A 83 26.63 -24.99 -5.02
N LEU A 84 25.76 -25.18 -4.02
CA LEU A 84 26.19 -25.66 -2.72
C LEU A 84 26.80 -27.06 -2.82
N GLU A 85 26.15 -27.97 -3.54
CA GLU A 85 26.63 -29.34 -3.75
C GLU A 85 27.98 -29.35 -4.50
N GLU A 86 28.08 -28.66 -5.62
CA GLU A 86 29.30 -28.55 -6.43
C GLU A 86 30.46 -27.98 -5.60
N MET A 87 30.22 -26.89 -4.87
CA MET A 87 31.22 -26.22 -4.04
C MET A 87 31.70 -27.10 -2.87
N LEU A 88 30.79 -27.85 -2.24
CA LEU A 88 31.15 -28.75 -1.15
C LEU A 88 31.95 -29.95 -1.65
N ASN A 89 31.62 -30.47 -2.83
CA ASN A 89 32.28 -31.62 -3.46
C ASN A 89 33.62 -31.29 -4.12
N ASP A 90 33.89 -30.01 -4.44
CA ASP A 90 35.19 -29.60 -4.99
C ASP A 90 36.32 -29.73 -3.94
N LYS A 91 37.25 -30.67 -4.18
CA LYS A 91 38.40 -30.94 -3.30
C LYS A 91 39.53 -29.92 -3.43
N ASN A 92 39.57 -29.18 -4.55
CA ASN A 92 40.60 -28.20 -4.85
C ASN A 92 40.22 -26.80 -4.38
N LEU A 93 38.94 -26.55 -4.10
CA LEU A 93 38.48 -25.26 -3.61
C LEU A 93 38.93 -25.03 -2.16
N PRO A 94 39.69 -23.96 -1.87
CA PRO A 94 40.16 -23.70 -0.51
C PRO A 94 39.01 -23.47 0.48
N PRO A 95 39.14 -23.89 1.76
CA PRO A 95 38.04 -23.82 2.74
C PRO A 95 37.45 -22.42 2.94
N HIS A 96 38.27 -21.36 2.85
CA HIS A 96 37.78 -19.99 3.00
C HIS A 96 36.86 -19.55 1.85
N TYR A 97 37.04 -20.07 0.63
CA TYR A 97 36.11 -19.84 -0.47
C TYR A 97 34.79 -20.58 -0.24
N LYS A 98 34.85 -21.82 0.28
CA LYS A 98 33.64 -22.57 0.67
C LYS A 98 32.82 -21.82 1.71
N THR A 99 33.45 -21.33 2.78
CA THR A 99 32.76 -20.54 3.81
C THR A 99 32.12 -19.28 3.25
N ARG A 100 32.82 -18.56 2.36
CA ARG A 100 32.27 -17.35 1.70
C ARG A 100 31.08 -17.67 0.81
N GLY A 101 31.16 -18.76 0.03
CA GLY A 101 30.04 -19.22 -0.79
C GLY A 101 28.84 -19.63 0.04
N VAL A 102 29.03 -20.41 1.11
CA VAL A 102 27.94 -20.78 2.03
C VAL A 102 27.29 -19.55 2.66
N ALA A 103 28.08 -18.56 3.09
CA ALA A 103 27.55 -17.32 3.63
C ALA A 103 26.74 -16.52 2.59
N ALA A 104 27.19 -16.49 1.33
CA ALA A 104 26.48 -15.83 0.24
C ALA A 104 25.14 -16.52 -0.08
N LEU A 105 25.13 -17.85 -0.19
CA LEU A 105 23.92 -18.64 -0.43
C LEU A 105 22.93 -18.50 0.73
N SER A 106 23.41 -18.54 1.98
CA SER A 106 22.59 -18.31 3.17
C SER A 106 21.95 -16.91 3.18
N THR A 107 22.73 -15.89 2.78
CA THR A 107 22.22 -14.51 2.67
C THR A 107 21.15 -14.40 1.59
N SER A 108 21.35 -15.03 0.42
CA SER A 108 20.36 -15.07 -0.65
C SER A 108 19.05 -15.73 -0.17
N LEU A 109 19.14 -16.86 0.53
CA LEU A 109 17.98 -17.53 1.10
C LEU A 109 17.25 -16.65 2.12
N ARG A 110 17.99 -15.97 3.02
CA ARG A 110 17.40 -15.05 4.00
C ARG A 110 16.65 -13.90 3.32
N LEU A 111 17.26 -13.26 2.31
CA LEU A 111 16.64 -12.14 1.59
C LEU A 111 15.34 -12.55 0.90
N THR A 112 15.31 -13.71 0.23
CA THR A 112 14.08 -14.22 -0.40
C THR A 112 12.97 -14.52 0.61
N GLN A 113 13.33 -15.02 1.80
CA GLN A 113 12.35 -15.25 2.88
C GLN A 113 11.86 -13.96 3.52
N GLU A 114 12.74 -12.97 3.72
CA GLU A 114 12.37 -11.67 4.27
C GLU A 114 11.42 -10.91 3.34
N ALA A 115 11.71 -10.91 2.03
CA ALA A 115 10.81 -10.35 1.03
C ALA A 115 9.42 -11.02 1.07
N ALA A 116 9.37 -12.35 1.17
CA ALA A 116 8.11 -13.09 1.28
C ALA A 116 7.34 -12.77 2.57
N ARG A 117 8.01 -12.73 3.72
CA ARG A 117 7.39 -12.39 5.02
C ARG A 117 6.78 -10.99 5.00
N LYS A 118 7.51 -10.00 4.48
CA LYS A 118 7.03 -8.61 4.34
C LYS A 118 5.85 -8.51 3.38
N ALA A 119 5.93 -9.18 2.22
CA ALA A 119 4.84 -9.16 1.23
C ALA A 119 3.53 -9.74 1.77
N LEU A 120 3.63 -10.76 2.62
CA LEU A 120 2.48 -11.44 3.24
C LEU A 120 2.09 -10.85 4.61
N ARG A 121 2.77 -9.79 5.08
CA ARG A 121 2.60 -9.20 6.41
C ARG A 121 2.62 -10.24 7.53
N VAL A 122 3.44 -11.29 7.39
CA VAL A 122 3.49 -12.42 8.33
C VAL A 122 3.86 -11.96 9.73
N ASP A 123 4.71 -10.93 9.83
CA ASP A 123 5.17 -10.37 11.09
C ASP A 123 4.12 -9.46 11.78
N GLU A 124 3.04 -9.11 11.08
CA GLU A 124 1.93 -8.28 11.57
C GLU A 124 0.64 -9.08 11.77
N LEU A 125 0.67 -10.39 11.49
CA LEU A 125 -0.43 -11.27 11.86
C LEU A 125 -0.48 -11.30 13.38
N GLU A 126 -1.45 -10.59 13.95
CA GLU A 126 -1.80 -10.80 15.35
C GLU A 126 -2.10 -12.28 15.54
N PRO A 127 -1.62 -12.90 16.64
CA PRO A 127 -2.02 -14.26 16.95
C PRO A 127 -3.55 -14.29 16.94
N GLU A 128 -4.12 -15.27 16.24
CA GLU A 128 -5.58 -15.48 16.29
C GLU A 128 -5.98 -15.46 17.77
N PRO A 129 -6.97 -14.62 18.16
CA PRO A 129 -7.41 -14.56 19.53
C PRO A 129 -7.79 -15.99 19.92
N SER A 130 -7.12 -16.51 20.95
CA SER A 130 -7.29 -17.90 21.38
C SER A 130 -8.73 -18.18 21.85
N GLU A 131 -9.50 -17.12 22.09
CA GLU A 131 -10.85 -17.15 22.61
C GLU A 131 -11.77 -16.34 21.69
N LEU A 132 -12.96 -16.89 21.44
CA LEU A 132 -14.04 -16.17 20.77
C LEU A 132 -14.49 -15.00 21.67
N PRO A 133 -14.77 -13.81 21.12
CA PRO A 133 -15.30 -12.72 21.92
C PRO A 133 -16.64 -13.11 22.55
N GLU A 134 -16.76 -12.95 23.87
CA GLU A 134 -18.00 -13.19 24.59
C GLU A 134 -18.93 -11.97 24.48
N LEU A 135 -20.16 -12.20 24.03
CA LEU A 135 -21.21 -11.18 24.05
C LEU A 135 -21.79 -11.10 25.47
N ILE A 136 -21.42 -10.06 26.22
CA ILE A 136 -21.99 -9.80 27.54
C ILE A 136 -23.20 -8.89 27.36
N VAL A 137 -24.40 -9.45 27.56
CA VAL A 137 -25.65 -8.67 27.64
C VAL A 137 -25.93 -8.38 29.12
N SER A 138 -25.87 -7.11 29.50
CA SER A 138 -26.24 -6.64 30.84
C SER A 138 -27.44 -5.70 30.76
N GLU A 139 -28.26 -5.69 31.82
CA GLU A 139 -29.29 -4.68 32.00
C GLU A 139 -28.65 -3.35 32.38
N LEU A 140 -29.01 -2.27 31.70
CA LEU A 140 -28.57 -0.93 32.05
C LEU A 140 -29.26 -0.47 33.32
N THR A 141 -28.49 0.06 34.27
CA THR A 141 -29.04 0.73 35.44
C THR A 141 -29.59 2.11 35.07
N ALA A 142 -30.50 2.65 35.90
CA ALA A 142 -31.07 3.97 35.67
C ALA A 142 -30.01 5.10 35.61
N ALA A 143 -28.89 4.93 36.31
CA ALA A 143 -27.78 5.88 36.27
C ALA A 143 -27.04 5.84 34.93
N GLU A 144 -26.75 4.65 34.41
CA GLU A 144 -26.09 4.45 33.10
C GLU A 144 -26.99 4.91 31.94
N ILE A 145 -28.30 4.72 32.05
CA ILE A 145 -29.27 5.25 31.07
C ILE A 145 -29.23 6.78 31.02
N GLU A 146 -29.12 7.44 32.18
CA GLU A 146 -29.07 8.90 32.26
C GLU A 146 -27.76 9.47 31.72
N GLU A 147 -26.65 8.76 31.93
CA GLU A 147 -25.34 9.11 31.36
C GLU A 147 -25.34 8.96 29.83
N MET A 148 -25.83 7.84 29.29
CA MET A 148 -25.97 7.65 27.84
C MET A 148 -26.85 8.72 27.17
N ARG A 149 -27.92 9.16 27.85
CA ARG A 149 -28.78 10.24 27.34
C ARG A 149 -28.05 11.58 27.25
N LYS A 150 -27.16 11.87 28.21
CA LYS A 150 -26.36 13.11 28.21
C LYS A 150 -25.32 13.09 27.10
N GLU A 151 -24.65 11.97 26.90
CA GLU A 151 -23.67 11.81 25.82
C GLU A 151 -24.31 11.96 24.43
N GLN A 152 -25.51 11.38 24.25
CA GLN A 152 -26.29 11.52 23.01
C GLN A 152 -26.79 12.95 22.75
N GLN A 153 -27.03 13.74 23.81
CA GLN A 153 -27.36 15.16 23.67
C GLN A 153 -26.13 15.99 23.28
N SER A 154 -24.95 15.67 23.82
CA SER A 154 -23.71 16.39 23.49
C SER A 154 -23.19 16.14 22.06
N ASP A 155 -23.49 14.98 21.48
CA ASP A 155 -23.11 14.62 20.10
C ASP A 155 -24.15 15.04 19.04
N SER A 156 -25.23 15.72 19.43
CA SER A 156 -26.21 16.24 18.48
C SER A 156 -25.65 17.49 17.77
N VAL A 157 -25.14 17.31 16.55
CA VAL A 157 -24.61 18.35 15.63
C VAL A 157 -25.72 19.33 15.15
N TYR A 158 -26.89 19.39 15.79
CA TYR A 158 -28.07 20.12 15.30
C TYR A 158 -28.59 21.25 16.19
N ASP A 159 -27.91 21.63 17.27
CA ASP A 159 -28.23 22.87 17.99
C ASP A 159 -27.54 24.09 17.33
N LEU A 160 -28.03 24.44 16.13
CA LEU A 160 -27.87 25.81 15.65
C LEU A 160 -28.90 26.68 16.38
N PRO A 161 -28.52 27.84 16.94
CA PRO A 161 -29.48 28.74 17.57
C PRO A 161 -30.55 29.14 16.55
N ALA A 162 -31.80 29.15 17.00
CA ALA A 162 -32.97 29.49 16.19
C ALA A 162 -32.70 30.79 15.39
N PRO A 163 -33.03 30.85 14.09
CA PRO A 163 -32.82 32.07 13.33
C PRO A 163 -33.67 33.19 13.93
N GLU A 164 -33.01 34.30 14.28
CA GLU A 164 -33.66 35.53 14.74
C GLU A 164 -34.72 35.95 13.72
N GLU A 165 -35.92 36.30 14.20
CA GLU A 165 -37.05 36.76 13.38
C GLU A 165 -36.59 37.90 12.47
N ILE A 166 -36.65 37.68 11.15
CA ILE A 166 -36.37 38.70 10.16
C ILE A 166 -37.60 39.63 10.11
N GLU A 167 -37.48 40.82 10.70
CA GLU A 167 -38.46 41.90 10.50
C GLU A 167 -38.48 42.32 9.03
N ILE A 168 -39.61 42.06 8.36
CA ILE A 168 -39.90 42.55 7.01
C ILE A 168 -40.36 44.00 7.16
N VAL A 169 -39.50 44.95 6.76
CA VAL A 169 -39.88 46.36 6.61
C VAL A 169 -40.49 46.54 5.22
N GLU A 170 -41.80 46.77 5.14
CA GLU A 170 -42.46 47.24 3.92
C GLU A 170 -42.25 48.77 3.78
N GLU A 171 -41.50 49.20 2.77
CA GLU A 171 -41.42 50.61 2.38
C GLU A 171 -42.68 51.01 1.60
N SER A 172 -43.30 52.12 2.02
CA SER A 172 -44.48 52.76 1.41
C SER A 172 -44.12 53.74 0.30
#